data_AF-A0A7C2LKM9-F1
#
_entry.id   AF-A0A7C2LKM9-F1
#
_cell.length_a   1.000
_cell.length_b   1.000
_cell.length_c   1.000
_cell.angle_alpha   90.00
_cell.angle_beta   90.00
_cell.angle_gamma   90.00
#
_symmetry.space_group_name_H-M   'P 1'
#
loop_
_entity.id
_entity.type
_entity.pdbx_description
1 polymer ?
#
loop_
_entity_poly.entity_id
_entity_poly.type
_entity_poly.pdbx_seq_one_letter_code
_entity_poly.pdbx_strand_id
1 'polypeptide(L)'
;MYYIVYKGNCYSTLNVLFSPKLSGSDFFKILELIEFPLKESENVLMKYALTELVSNSVRALHERKRLREVAVDFQVTGNFIKCVITDYAGGFDPAVLPIDINADSRAIDILSDEFQMYREKHSYNRFGIGLVSAKLALDAFHLVFIDGEGKEVSWHGEGSVDGTRITAAKRISRPEKDGEPLAVVRRARRHSIFTKVRINGEEEAYLVDISMKGVRLLCIDRTRVRKDQTITVNVGKIDGMGDGLCFTLRVRWLHREGLFWQIGGEFVRGDDFSTEQLEAILDKIAFDPTQIPGLVVIRGS
;
A
#
# COMPACT_ATOMS: atom_id res chain seq x y z
N MET A 1 14.00 1.00 -20.94
CA MET A 1 13.15 1.88 -20.09
C MET A 1 12.58 1.06 -18.93
N TYR A 2 12.69 1.54 -17.69
CA TYR A 2 12.24 0.82 -16.49
C TYR A 2 10.80 1.16 -16.10
N TYR A 3 10.15 0.24 -15.37
CA TYR A 3 8.76 0.35 -14.93
C TYR A 3 8.53 -0.39 -13.62
N ILE A 4 7.47 0.01 -12.91
CA ILE A 4 6.90 -0.72 -11.77
C ILE A 4 5.88 -1.70 -12.34
N VAL A 5 5.95 -2.98 -11.99
CA VAL A 5 4.90 -3.94 -12.37
C VAL A 5 3.94 -4.11 -11.22
N TYR A 6 2.65 -4.00 -11.51
CA TYR A 6 1.61 -4.34 -10.56
C TYR A 6 0.53 -5.16 -11.27
N LYS A 7 0.35 -6.41 -10.82
CA LYS A 7 -0.55 -7.41 -11.44
C LYS A 7 -0.35 -7.58 -12.96
N GLY A 8 0.90 -7.62 -13.40
CA GLY A 8 1.26 -7.76 -14.81
C GLY A 8 1.05 -6.51 -15.67
N ASN A 9 0.70 -5.36 -15.07
CA ASN A 9 0.69 -4.08 -15.76
C ASN A 9 1.91 -3.25 -15.34
N CYS A 10 2.55 -2.61 -16.30
CA CYS A 10 3.67 -1.70 -16.11
C CYS A 10 3.21 -0.26 -15.85
N TYR A 11 3.87 0.43 -14.94
CA TYR A 11 3.56 1.80 -14.55
C TYR A 11 4.83 2.63 -14.44
N SER A 12 4.76 3.89 -14.84
CA SER A 12 5.82 4.88 -14.57
C SER A 12 5.66 5.50 -13.17
N THR A 13 4.41 5.59 -12.71
CA THR A 13 4.01 6.06 -11.39
C THR A 13 2.94 5.13 -10.79
N LEU A 14 2.99 4.93 -9.47
CA LEU A 14 2.00 4.13 -8.74
C LEU A 14 1.72 4.80 -7.40
N ASN A 15 0.54 5.37 -7.21
CA ASN A 15 0.08 5.92 -5.93
C ASN A 15 -0.71 4.84 -5.19
N VAL A 16 -0.46 4.68 -3.89
CA VAL A 16 -1.12 3.73 -2.97
C VAL A 16 -1.60 4.53 -1.76
N LEU A 17 -2.92 4.72 -1.63
CA LEU A 17 -3.49 5.31 -0.41
C LEU A 17 -3.74 4.20 0.61
N PHE A 18 -3.20 4.29 1.82
CA PHE A 18 -3.26 3.23 2.82
C PHE A 18 -4.10 3.67 4.02
N SER A 19 -5.22 2.99 4.25
CA SER A 19 -6.11 3.29 5.38
C SER A 19 -5.43 3.03 6.72
N PRO A 20 -5.57 3.91 7.73
CA PRO A 20 -5.01 3.67 9.06
C PRO A 20 -5.63 2.43 9.73
N LYS A 21 -6.84 2.03 9.34
CA LYS A 21 -7.52 0.84 9.88
C LYS A 21 -6.83 -0.48 9.51
N LEU A 22 -5.84 -0.47 8.61
CA LEU A 22 -5.09 -1.64 8.18
C LEU A 22 -3.75 -1.74 8.92
N SER A 23 -3.22 -2.96 9.01
CA SER A 23 -1.94 -3.21 9.68
C SER A 23 -0.75 -3.10 8.73
N GLY A 24 0.46 -2.92 9.25
CA GLY A 24 1.70 -3.03 8.47
C GLY A 24 1.82 -4.32 7.66
N SER A 25 1.31 -5.44 8.20
CA SER A 25 1.26 -6.71 7.48
C SER A 25 0.40 -6.62 6.22
N ASP A 26 -0.72 -5.90 6.26
CA ASP A 26 -1.57 -5.71 5.10
C ASP A 26 -0.89 -4.86 4.03
N PHE A 27 -0.10 -3.86 4.44
CA PHE A 27 0.72 -3.10 3.52
C PHE A 27 1.80 -3.96 2.86
N PHE A 28 2.49 -4.82 3.63
CA PHE A 28 3.48 -5.74 3.07
C PHE A 28 2.86 -6.66 2.00
N LYS A 29 1.64 -7.15 2.22
CA LYS A 29 0.90 -7.96 1.22
C LYS A 29 0.61 -7.19 -0.06
N ILE A 30 0.36 -5.89 0.02
CA ILE A 30 0.17 -5.04 -1.17
C ILE A 30 1.50 -4.89 -1.90
N LEU A 31 2.59 -4.67 -1.17
CA LEU A 31 3.93 -4.59 -1.75
C LEU A 31 4.37 -5.90 -2.40
N GLU A 32 3.96 -7.07 -1.90
CA GLU A 32 4.21 -8.37 -2.54
C GLU A 32 3.70 -8.41 -3.99
N LEU A 33 2.57 -7.76 -4.27
CA LEU A 33 1.95 -7.68 -5.60
C LEU A 33 2.62 -6.65 -6.54
N ILE A 34 3.58 -5.88 -6.00
CA ILE A 34 4.34 -4.87 -6.74
C ILE A 34 5.74 -5.40 -7.00
N GLU A 35 6.14 -5.45 -8.27
CA GLU A 35 7.52 -5.71 -8.66
C GLU A 35 8.21 -4.40 -9.00
N PHE A 36 9.24 -4.09 -8.23
CA PHE A 36 10.15 -3.00 -8.54
C PHE A 36 11.23 -3.46 -9.54
N PRO A 37 11.79 -2.54 -10.34
CA PRO A 37 12.91 -2.83 -11.26
C PRO A 37 14.24 -3.00 -10.49
N LEU A 38 14.25 -3.84 -9.46
CA LEU A 38 15.40 -4.10 -8.58
C LEU A 38 15.78 -5.59 -8.65
N LYS A 39 16.99 -5.92 -8.20
CA LYS A 39 17.36 -7.31 -7.88
C LYS A 39 16.47 -7.81 -6.74
N GLU A 40 16.27 -9.11 -6.68
CA GLU A 40 15.37 -9.74 -5.71
C GLU A 40 15.71 -9.39 -4.25
N SER A 41 16.99 -9.46 -3.87
CA SER A 41 17.43 -9.10 -2.51
C SER A 41 17.17 -7.63 -2.16
N GLU A 42 17.38 -6.71 -3.09
CA GLU A 42 17.11 -5.29 -2.89
C GLU A 42 15.61 -4.98 -2.87
N ASN A 43 14.83 -5.73 -3.65
CA ASN A 43 13.37 -5.64 -3.65
C ASN A 43 12.82 -6.04 -2.27
N VAL A 44 13.29 -7.16 -1.71
CA VAL A 44 12.94 -7.59 -0.34
C VAL A 44 13.29 -6.51 0.69
N LEU A 45 14.52 -5.99 0.67
CA LEU A 45 14.96 -4.94 1.59
C LEU A 45 14.13 -3.66 1.47
N MET A 46 13.85 -3.22 0.23
CA MET A 46 13.00 -2.05 -0.01
C MET A 46 11.59 -2.28 0.53
N LYS A 47 10.98 -3.45 0.28
CA LYS A 47 9.63 -3.75 0.78
C LYS A 47 9.57 -3.73 2.30
N TYR A 48 10.54 -4.34 2.98
CA TYR A 48 10.64 -4.27 4.45
C TYR A 48 10.78 -2.84 4.96
N ALA A 49 11.69 -2.06 4.38
CA ALA A 49 11.88 -0.66 4.76
C ALA A 49 10.58 0.15 4.61
N LEU A 50 9.88 0.00 3.48
CA LEU A 50 8.61 0.69 3.24
C LEU A 50 7.52 0.25 4.20
N THR A 51 7.43 -1.05 4.52
CA THR A 51 6.49 -1.56 5.51
C THR A 51 6.73 -0.97 6.89
N GLU A 52 7.97 -0.85 7.33
CA GLU A 52 8.28 -0.22 8.61
C GLU A 52 7.87 1.26 8.64
N LEU A 53 8.16 2.00 7.55
CA LEU A 53 7.78 3.41 7.44
C LEU A 53 6.25 3.60 7.45
N VAL A 54 5.50 2.82 6.67
CA VAL A 54 4.03 2.91 6.65
C VAL A 54 3.43 2.45 7.98
N SER A 55 3.97 1.40 8.59
CA SER A 55 3.52 0.93 9.91
C SER A 55 3.69 2.01 10.98
N ASN A 56 4.80 2.74 10.92
CA ASN A 56 5.05 3.90 11.77
C ASN A 56 3.99 4.99 11.56
N SER A 57 3.76 5.41 10.31
CA SER A 57 2.73 6.42 9.99
C SER A 57 1.34 6.00 10.48
N VAL A 58 0.95 4.73 10.26
CA VAL A 58 -0.33 4.17 10.73
C VAL A 58 -0.44 4.20 12.25
N ARG A 59 0.61 3.77 12.96
CA ARG A 59 0.64 3.82 14.42
C ARG A 59 0.48 5.25 14.92
N ALA A 60 1.20 6.20 14.34
CA ALA A 60 1.13 7.60 14.75
C ALA A 60 -0.29 8.16 14.56
N LEU A 61 -0.95 7.82 13.45
CA LEU A 61 -2.35 8.18 13.21
C LEU A 61 -3.29 7.57 14.27
N HIS A 62 -3.09 6.31 14.64
CA HIS A 62 -3.85 5.64 15.69
C HIS A 62 -3.66 6.26 17.07
N GLU A 63 -2.43 6.51 17.48
CA GLU A 63 -2.10 7.16 18.77
C GLU A 63 -2.80 8.52 18.89
N ARG A 64 -2.95 9.24 17.77
CA ARG A 64 -3.64 10.54 17.70
C ARG A 64 -5.11 10.48 17.31
N LYS A 65 -5.68 9.27 17.20
CA LYS A 65 -7.08 9.03 16.81
C LYS A 65 -7.49 9.75 15.51
N ARG A 66 -6.56 9.84 14.55
CA ARG A 66 -6.79 10.43 13.22
C ARG A 66 -7.13 9.33 12.22
N LEU A 67 -8.20 9.51 11.45
CA LEU A 67 -8.65 8.54 10.42
C LEU A 67 -8.21 8.92 9.00
N ARG A 68 -7.10 9.65 8.87
CA ARG A 68 -6.57 10.06 7.57
C ARG A 68 -5.68 8.97 6.99
N GLU A 69 -5.69 8.82 5.67
CA GLU A 69 -4.87 7.82 4.96
C GLU A 69 -3.38 8.18 4.97
N VAL A 70 -2.53 7.17 4.84
CA VAL A 70 -1.11 7.31 4.52
C VAL A 70 -0.96 7.18 3.01
N ALA A 71 -0.49 8.22 2.33
CA ALA A 71 -0.26 8.18 0.89
C ALA A 71 1.16 7.68 0.59
N VAL A 72 1.29 6.72 -0.32
CA VAL A 72 2.57 6.17 -0.76
C VAL A 72 2.67 6.27 -2.28
N ASP A 73 3.52 7.16 -2.78
CA ASP A 73 3.75 7.39 -4.20
C ASP A 73 5.04 6.75 -4.66
N PHE A 74 4.97 5.84 -5.63
CA PHE A 74 6.11 5.31 -6.34
C PHE A 74 6.26 5.99 -7.70
N GLN A 75 7.50 6.27 -8.10
CA GLN A 75 7.81 6.83 -9.40
C GLN A 75 9.15 6.30 -9.90
N VAL A 76 9.19 5.82 -11.13
CA VAL A 76 10.44 5.52 -11.83
C VAL A 76 10.89 6.78 -12.56
N THR A 77 12.06 7.31 -12.22
CA THR A 77 12.65 8.49 -12.87
C THR A 77 14.12 8.24 -13.13
N GLY A 78 14.52 8.24 -14.39
CA GLY A 78 15.89 7.89 -14.80
C GLY A 78 16.24 6.47 -14.37
N ASN A 79 17.31 6.32 -13.59
CA ASN A 79 17.78 5.05 -13.03
C ASN A 79 17.44 4.88 -11.55
N PHE A 80 16.38 5.53 -11.07
CA PHE A 80 15.91 5.40 -9.70
C PHE A 80 14.43 5.03 -9.67
N ILE A 81 14.07 4.24 -8.66
CA ILE A 81 12.71 4.20 -8.14
C ILE A 81 12.65 5.09 -6.91
N LYS A 82 11.82 6.12 -6.99
CA LYS A 82 11.49 7.05 -5.91
C LYS A 82 10.23 6.57 -5.21
N CYS A 83 10.20 6.67 -3.88
CA CYS A 83 9.03 6.49 -3.05
C CYS A 83 8.81 7.75 -2.20
N VAL A 84 7.57 8.21 -2.09
CA VAL A 84 7.16 9.28 -1.17
C VAL A 84 6.06 8.77 -0.27
N ILE A 85 6.31 8.76 1.04
CA ILE A 85 5.32 8.40 2.05
C ILE A 85 4.88 9.69 2.74
N THR A 86 3.58 9.96 2.74
CA THR A 86 3.00 11.13 3.40
C THR A 86 1.93 10.69 4.38
N ASP A 87 2.02 11.16 5.62
CA ASP A 87 0.98 11.01 6.62
C ASP A 87 0.68 12.35 7.29
N TYR A 88 -0.44 12.39 8.00
CA TYR A 88 -0.89 13.57 8.75
C TYR A 88 -1.07 13.24 10.22
N ALA A 89 -0.08 12.56 10.79
CA ALA A 89 -0.05 12.22 12.20
C ALA A 89 0.59 13.32 13.07
N GLY A 90 0.82 14.53 12.55
CA GLY A 90 1.33 15.70 13.29
C GLY A 90 2.79 15.63 13.75
N GLY A 91 3.64 14.89 13.04
CA GLY A 91 5.09 14.88 13.22
C GLY A 91 5.59 14.32 14.55
N PHE A 92 6.89 14.49 14.82
CA PHE A 92 7.55 14.05 16.05
C PHE A 92 8.78 14.93 16.29
N ASP A 93 9.29 14.94 17.52
CA ASP A 93 10.52 15.66 17.85
C ASP A 93 11.75 14.91 17.30
N PRO A 94 12.52 15.46 16.34
CA PRO A 94 13.73 14.81 15.82
C PRO A 94 14.77 14.54 16.90
N ALA A 95 14.81 15.34 17.96
CA ALA A 95 15.80 15.19 19.04
C ALA A 95 15.60 13.91 19.87
N VAL A 96 14.43 13.26 19.76
CA VAL A 96 14.18 11.98 20.44
C VAL A 96 14.64 10.76 19.61
N LEU A 97 15.14 10.96 18.39
CA LEU A 97 15.67 9.88 17.58
C LEU A 97 17.06 9.45 18.10
N PRO A 98 17.40 8.15 18.03
CA PRO A 98 18.70 7.65 18.44
C PRO A 98 19.81 7.95 17.43
N ILE A 99 19.48 8.66 16.35
CA ILE A 99 20.39 9.01 15.27
C ILE A 99 20.05 10.41 14.75
N ASP A 100 21.04 11.10 14.22
CA ASP A 100 20.78 12.25 13.36
C ASP A 100 20.27 11.76 12.00
N ILE A 101 18.99 12.01 11.72
CA ILE A 101 18.36 11.60 10.46
C ILE A 101 18.96 12.29 9.24
N ASN A 102 19.66 13.41 9.43
CA ASN A 102 20.33 14.17 8.37
C ASN A 102 21.78 13.72 8.14
N ALA A 103 22.36 12.91 9.03
CA ALA A 103 23.70 12.37 8.86
C ALA A 103 23.80 11.45 7.64
N ASP A 104 25.01 11.23 7.12
CA ASP A 104 25.25 10.22 6.08
C ASP A 104 24.87 8.82 6.62
N SER A 105 24.23 7.99 5.79
CA SER A 105 23.82 6.64 6.22
C SER A 105 25.02 5.77 6.64
N ARG A 106 26.22 6.02 6.10
CA ARG A 106 27.47 5.34 6.48
C ARG A 106 27.98 5.71 7.87
N ALA A 107 27.51 6.83 8.43
CA ALA A 107 27.89 7.28 9.76
C ALA A 107 26.98 6.71 10.86
N ILE A 108 25.93 5.96 10.49
CA ILE A 108 25.00 5.37 11.44
C ILE A 108 25.60 4.10 12.03
N ASP A 109 25.92 4.13 13.32
CA ASP A 109 26.36 2.96 14.07
C ASP A 109 25.18 2.34 14.84
N ILE A 110 24.58 1.31 14.26
CA ILE A 110 23.50 0.54 14.88
C ILE A 110 23.98 -0.35 16.05
N LEU A 111 25.30 -0.49 16.25
CA LEU A 111 25.89 -1.25 17.35
C LEU A 111 26.27 -0.35 18.53
N SER A 112 26.16 0.97 18.39
CA SER A 112 26.44 1.91 19.48
C SER A 112 25.54 1.68 20.69
N ASP A 113 26.08 1.93 21.89
CA ASP A 113 25.36 1.78 23.16
C ASP A 113 24.10 2.64 23.20
N GLU A 114 24.17 3.87 22.68
CA GLU A 114 23.02 4.79 22.58
C GLU A 114 21.87 4.18 21.77
N PHE A 115 22.20 3.56 20.62
CA PHE A 115 21.21 2.90 19.78
C PHE A 115 20.59 1.67 20.49
N GLN A 116 21.41 0.84 21.15
CA GLN A 116 20.90 -0.32 21.89
C GLN A 116 20.01 0.09 23.07
N MET A 117 20.43 1.09 23.86
CA MET A 117 19.64 1.63 24.96
C MET A 117 18.30 2.18 24.47
N TYR A 118 18.27 2.87 23.32
CA TYR A 118 17.03 3.34 22.72
C TYR A 118 16.11 2.17 22.34
N ARG A 119 16.64 1.11 21.72
CA ARG A 119 15.87 -0.08 21.34
C ARG A 119 15.25 -0.75 22.55
N GLU A 120 16.03 -0.98 23.60
CA GLU A 120 15.58 -1.62 24.84
C GLU A 120 14.51 -0.80 25.55
N LYS A 121 14.74 0.52 25.72
CA LYS A 121 13.78 1.46 26.31
C LYS A 121 12.41 1.44 25.62
N HIS A 122 12.41 1.11 24.34
CA HIS A 122 11.23 1.13 23.49
C HIS A 122 10.76 -0.26 23.04
N SER A 123 11.21 -1.31 23.73
CA SER A 123 10.83 -2.70 23.48
C SER A 123 10.97 -3.11 22.02
N TYR A 124 11.95 -2.55 21.32
CA TYR A 124 12.23 -2.81 19.90
C TYR A 124 11.12 -2.42 18.93
N ASN A 125 10.13 -1.63 19.37
CA ASN A 125 8.91 -1.40 18.60
C ASN A 125 8.76 0.03 18.06
N ARG A 126 9.65 0.99 18.38
CA ARG A 126 9.39 2.43 18.14
C ARG A 126 10.06 3.02 16.88
N PHE A 127 9.53 4.17 16.46
CA PHE A 127 9.80 4.96 15.25
C PHE A 127 11.26 5.01 14.77
N GLY A 128 12.23 5.08 15.68
CA GLY A 128 13.64 5.20 15.33
C GLY A 128 14.18 4.02 14.49
N ILE A 129 13.74 2.79 14.77
CA ILE A 129 14.32 1.59 14.14
C ILE A 129 13.92 1.47 12.66
N GLY A 130 12.66 1.78 12.35
CA GLY A 130 12.15 1.74 10.98
C GLY A 130 12.80 2.82 10.10
N LEU A 131 12.99 4.02 10.64
CA LEU A 131 13.67 5.13 9.95
C LEU A 131 15.13 4.78 9.63
N VAL A 132 15.84 4.19 10.61
CA VAL A 132 17.23 3.75 10.42
C VAL A 132 17.32 2.66 9.35
N SER A 133 16.47 1.64 9.45
CA SER A 133 16.42 0.55 8.47
C SER A 133 16.18 1.07 7.05
N ALA A 134 15.25 2.01 6.88
CA ALA A 134 14.99 2.63 5.59
C ALA A 134 16.18 3.46 5.07
N LYS A 135 16.82 4.24 5.93
CA LYS A 135 17.99 5.06 5.58
C LYS A 135 19.22 4.22 5.21
N LEU A 136 19.36 3.01 5.78
CA LEU A 136 20.41 2.06 5.42
C LEU A 136 20.09 1.28 4.13
N ALA A 137 18.82 0.97 3.89
CA ALA A 137 18.40 0.18 2.72
C ALA A 137 18.32 1.01 1.42
N LEU A 138 18.03 2.30 1.52
CA LEU A 138 17.73 3.20 0.40
C LEU A 138 18.93 4.11 0.11
N ASP A 139 19.17 4.41 -1.17
CA ASP A 139 20.35 5.17 -1.60
C ASP A 139 20.20 6.68 -1.38
N ALA A 140 18.95 7.14 -1.23
CA ALA A 140 18.62 8.49 -0.79
C ALA A 140 17.44 8.43 0.17
N PHE A 141 17.47 9.30 1.18
CA PHE A 141 16.44 9.40 2.21
C PHE A 141 16.36 10.84 2.70
N HIS A 142 15.16 11.38 2.74
CA HIS A 142 14.88 12.73 3.22
C HIS A 142 13.53 12.74 3.94
N LEU A 143 13.51 13.31 5.14
CA LEU A 143 12.32 13.44 5.97
C LEU A 143 12.08 14.92 6.23
N VAL A 144 10.85 15.35 5.99
CA VAL A 144 10.39 16.72 6.28
C VAL A 144 9.07 16.68 7.02
N PHE A 145 8.78 17.76 7.74
CA PHE A 145 7.44 17.98 8.31
C PHE A 145 6.59 18.79 7.35
N ILE A 146 5.28 18.60 7.44
CA ILE A 146 4.34 19.27 6.55
C ILE A 146 3.16 19.89 7.30
N ASP A 147 2.59 20.97 6.73
CA ASP A 147 1.33 21.56 7.16
C ASP A 147 0.11 20.87 6.52
N GLY A 148 -1.09 21.36 6.80
CA GLY A 148 -2.35 20.81 6.30
C GLY A 148 -2.53 20.88 4.78
N GLU A 149 -1.79 21.78 4.12
CA GLU A 149 -1.71 21.91 2.67
C GLU A 149 -0.61 21.01 2.06
N GLY A 150 0.17 20.33 2.90
CA GLY A 150 1.27 19.48 2.48
C GLY A 150 2.55 20.25 2.10
N LYS A 151 2.67 21.51 2.52
CA LYS A 151 3.90 22.31 2.35
C LYS A 151 4.88 21.99 3.47
N GLU A 152 6.17 22.03 3.13
CA GLU A 152 7.23 21.82 4.10
C GLU A 152 7.27 22.95 5.13
N VAL A 153 7.36 22.56 6.40
CA VAL A 153 7.45 23.47 7.55
C VAL A 153 8.48 22.96 8.55
N SER A 154 9.04 23.87 9.33
CA SER A 154 9.96 23.51 10.41
C SER A 154 9.20 22.98 11.62
N TRP A 155 9.81 22.03 12.34
CA TRP A 155 9.31 21.60 13.64
C TRP A 155 9.58 22.66 14.70
N HIS A 156 8.52 23.16 15.33
CA HIS A 156 8.58 24.12 16.44
C HIS A 156 7.93 23.56 17.72
N GLY A 157 7.79 22.24 17.82
CA GLY A 157 7.16 21.55 18.94
C GLY A 157 5.84 20.89 18.58
N GLU A 158 5.22 20.24 19.55
CA GLU A 158 3.98 19.48 19.35
C GLU A 158 2.85 20.40 18.86
N GLY A 159 2.17 19.98 17.79
CA GLY A 159 1.09 20.75 17.16
C GLY A 159 1.55 21.82 16.16
N SER A 160 2.85 22.03 15.97
CA SER A 160 3.38 22.99 14.98
C SER A 160 3.30 22.49 13.52
N VAL A 161 3.07 21.19 13.33
CA VAL A 161 3.03 20.53 12.02
C VAL A 161 1.85 19.57 11.97
N ASP A 162 1.32 19.33 10.77
CA ASP A 162 0.18 18.43 10.57
C ASP A 162 0.59 17.01 10.18
N GLY A 163 1.83 16.80 9.74
CA GLY A 163 2.28 15.51 9.25
C GLY A 163 3.75 15.37 8.97
N THR A 164 4.11 14.24 8.38
CA THR A 164 5.45 13.93 7.89
C THR A 164 5.41 13.51 6.43
N ARG A 165 6.44 13.92 5.68
CA ARG A 165 6.71 13.41 4.34
C ARG A 165 8.11 12.83 4.30
N ILE A 166 8.20 11.57 3.92
CA ILE A 166 9.45 10.85 3.71
C ILE A 166 9.62 10.62 2.23
N THR A 167 10.68 11.18 1.65
CA THR A 167 11.11 10.92 0.27
C THR A 167 12.33 10.02 0.31
N ALA A 168 12.26 8.88 -0.36
CA ALA A 168 13.38 7.97 -0.48
C ALA A 168 13.54 7.46 -1.90
N ALA A 169 14.74 7.01 -2.25
CA ALA A 169 15.01 6.46 -3.57
C ALA A 169 15.99 5.29 -3.52
N LYS A 170 15.81 4.36 -4.44
CA LYS A 170 16.74 3.25 -4.69
C LYS A 170 17.16 3.26 -6.15
N ARG A 171 18.45 3.08 -6.41
CA ARG A 171 18.99 2.93 -7.75
C ARG A 171 18.51 1.61 -8.33
N ILE A 172 18.05 1.69 -9.56
CA ILE A 172 17.61 0.54 -10.35
C ILE A 172 18.82 -0.34 -10.64
N SER A 173 18.66 -1.63 -10.39
CA SER A 173 19.74 -2.62 -10.41
C SER A 173 19.43 -3.87 -11.23
N ARG A 174 18.18 -4.00 -11.72
CA ARG A 174 17.80 -5.04 -12.67
C ARG A 174 18.21 -4.59 -14.09
N PRO A 175 18.82 -5.46 -14.91
CA PRO A 175 19.05 -5.14 -16.32
C PRO A 175 17.72 -4.84 -17.01
N GLU A 176 17.73 -3.96 -18.02
CA GLU A 176 16.54 -3.75 -18.86
C GLU A 176 16.12 -5.11 -19.42
N LYS A 177 14.83 -5.45 -19.30
CA LYS A 177 14.31 -6.62 -20.00
C LYS A 177 14.35 -6.31 -21.50
N ASP A 178 15.36 -6.82 -22.19
CA ASP A 178 15.37 -6.87 -23.64
C ASP A 178 14.18 -7.74 -24.09
N GLY A 179 13.24 -7.17 -24.84
CA GLY A 179 12.42 -7.96 -25.76
C GLY A 179 10.92 -8.15 -25.50
N GLU A 180 10.27 -7.48 -24.53
CA GLU A 180 8.80 -7.38 -24.58
C GLU A 180 8.37 -6.04 -25.19
N PRO A 181 7.72 -6.04 -26.38
CA PRO A 181 7.31 -4.81 -27.02
C PRO A 181 6.36 -4.02 -26.11
N LEU A 182 6.63 -2.72 -26.00
CA LEU A 182 5.85 -1.67 -25.31
C LEU A 182 4.33 -1.67 -25.57
N ALA A 183 3.83 -2.50 -26.49
CA ALA A 183 2.49 -2.46 -27.03
C ALA A 183 1.37 -2.92 -26.07
N VAL A 184 1.66 -3.55 -24.92
CA VAL A 184 0.61 -4.15 -24.08
C VAL A 184 0.16 -3.27 -22.91
N VAL A 185 0.92 -2.23 -22.54
CA VAL A 185 0.70 -1.57 -21.25
C VAL A 185 0.43 -0.07 -21.34
N ARG A 186 -0.57 0.27 -22.15
CA ARG A 186 -1.39 1.47 -21.93
C ARG A 186 -2.83 1.01 -21.73
N ARG A 187 -3.10 0.31 -20.64
CA ARG A 187 -4.49 0.03 -20.24
C ARG A 187 -4.92 1.11 -19.26
N ALA A 188 -5.96 1.83 -19.67
CA ALA A 188 -6.65 2.89 -18.97
C ALA A 188 -6.74 2.63 -17.46
N ARG A 189 -6.57 3.72 -16.68
CA ARG A 189 -6.78 3.84 -15.22
C ARG A 189 -7.60 2.67 -14.66
N ARG A 190 -6.92 1.64 -14.14
CA ARG A 190 -7.61 0.58 -13.39
C ARG A 190 -7.64 1.00 -11.93
N HIS A 191 -8.82 1.27 -11.41
CA HIS A 191 -9.04 1.37 -9.97
C HIS A 191 -8.94 -0.04 -9.39
N SER A 192 -7.75 -0.47 -8.97
CA SER A 192 -7.66 -1.62 -8.08
C SER A 192 -8.11 -1.15 -6.70
N ILE A 193 -9.31 -1.57 -6.31
CA ILE A 193 -9.87 -1.30 -4.99
C ILE A 193 -9.50 -2.49 -4.11
N PHE A 194 -8.60 -2.29 -3.15
CA PHE A 194 -8.57 -3.19 -2.01
C PHE A 194 -9.65 -2.76 -1.04
N THR A 195 -10.70 -3.56 -0.93
CA THR A 195 -11.72 -3.39 0.10
C THR A 195 -11.98 -4.73 0.72
N LYS A 196 -12.23 -4.75 2.03
CA LYS A 196 -12.79 -5.94 2.65
C LYS A 196 -14.12 -6.28 1.98
N VAL A 197 -14.34 -7.56 1.73
CA VAL A 197 -15.59 -8.08 1.20
C VAL A 197 -16.08 -9.22 2.07
N ARG A 198 -17.40 -9.29 2.22
CA ARG A 198 -18.05 -10.43 2.86
C ARG A 198 -18.35 -11.51 1.82
N ILE A 199 -17.79 -12.69 1.96
CA ILE A 199 -18.11 -13.88 1.16
C ILE A 199 -19.15 -14.67 1.93
N ASN A 200 -20.32 -14.90 1.32
CA ASN A 200 -21.45 -15.61 1.95
C ASN A 200 -21.85 -15.05 3.34
N GLY A 201 -21.66 -13.75 3.56
CA GLY A 201 -22.00 -13.06 4.82
C GLY A 201 -20.86 -12.95 5.84
N GLU A 202 -19.72 -13.63 5.62
CA GLU A 202 -18.55 -13.55 6.50
C GLU A 202 -17.44 -12.69 5.88
N GLU A 203 -16.79 -11.82 6.67
CA GLU A 203 -15.71 -10.93 6.22
C GLU A 203 -14.42 -11.73 5.95
N GLU A 204 -14.19 -12.15 4.71
CA GLU A 204 -13.23 -13.24 4.40
C GLU A 204 -12.23 -12.96 3.28
N ALA A 205 -12.41 -11.86 2.55
CA ALA A 205 -11.54 -11.56 1.41
C ALA A 205 -11.33 -10.06 1.20
N TYR A 206 -10.33 -9.76 0.38
CA TYR A 206 -10.14 -8.44 -0.19
C TYR A 206 -10.55 -8.47 -1.65
N LEU A 207 -11.44 -7.57 -2.06
CA LEU A 207 -11.57 -7.23 -3.47
C LEU A 207 -10.22 -6.74 -3.96
N VAL A 208 -9.80 -7.10 -5.16
CA VAL A 208 -8.49 -6.69 -5.70
C VAL A 208 -8.68 -5.99 -7.04
N ASP A 209 -9.58 -6.50 -7.87
CA ASP A 209 -9.89 -5.95 -9.20
C ASP A 209 -11.35 -6.27 -9.54
N ILE A 210 -12.02 -5.35 -10.24
CA ILE A 210 -13.37 -5.57 -10.79
C ILE A 210 -13.38 -5.09 -12.23
N SER A 211 -13.94 -5.91 -13.11
CA SER A 211 -14.04 -5.63 -14.55
C SER A 211 -15.38 -6.13 -15.07
N MET A 212 -15.76 -5.74 -16.29
CA MET A 212 -16.97 -6.28 -16.94
C MET A 212 -16.96 -7.81 -17.08
N LYS A 213 -15.78 -8.45 -17.05
CA LYS A 213 -15.65 -9.91 -17.23
C LYS A 213 -15.60 -10.69 -15.92
N GLY A 214 -15.70 -10.00 -14.78
CA GLY A 214 -15.61 -10.62 -13.48
C GLY A 214 -14.71 -9.88 -12.50
N VAL A 215 -14.48 -10.54 -11.38
CA VAL A 215 -13.86 -9.98 -10.19
C VAL A 215 -12.62 -10.80 -9.83
N ARG A 216 -11.58 -10.14 -9.32
CA ARG A 216 -10.46 -10.80 -8.64
C ARG A 216 -10.54 -10.49 -7.16
N LEU A 217 -10.56 -11.55 -6.36
CA LEU A 217 -10.54 -11.53 -4.91
C LEU A 217 -9.23 -12.13 -4.40
N LEU A 218 -8.72 -11.58 -3.31
CA LEU A 218 -7.62 -12.15 -2.52
C LEU A 218 -8.27 -12.76 -1.27
N CYS A 219 -8.32 -14.08 -1.20
CA CYS A 219 -8.92 -14.79 -0.07
C CYS A 219 -7.85 -15.25 0.92
N ILE A 220 -8.16 -15.14 2.22
CA ILE A 220 -7.23 -15.43 3.31
C ILE A 220 -7.26 -16.91 3.70
N ASP A 221 -8.40 -17.59 3.55
CA ASP A 221 -8.57 -19.01 3.88
C ASP A 221 -9.23 -19.81 2.74
N ARG A 222 -8.56 -20.89 2.30
CA ARG A 222 -9.01 -21.79 1.23
C ARG A 222 -10.04 -22.82 1.70
N THR A 223 -10.14 -23.09 3.01
CA THR A 223 -11.01 -24.16 3.51
C THR A 223 -12.49 -23.92 3.23
N ARG A 224 -12.87 -22.65 2.96
CA ARG A 224 -14.27 -22.21 2.86
C ARG A 224 -14.76 -21.93 1.44
N VAL A 225 -13.86 -21.82 0.47
CA VAL A 225 -14.21 -21.57 -0.93
C VAL A 225 -13.65 -22.69 -1.80
N ARG A 226 -14.46 -23.27 -2.69
CA ARG A 226 -14.09 -24.37 -3.60
C ARG A 226 -14.10 -23.91 -5.06
N LYS A 227 -13.35 -24.62 -5.91
CA LYS A 227 -13.37 -24.38 -7.37
C LYS A 227 -14.78 -24.60 -7.90
N ASP A 228 -15.20 -23.71 -8.80
CA ASP A 228 -16.52 -23.68 -9.43
C ASP A 228 -17.70 -23.48 -8.45
N GLN A 229 -17.42 -23.23 -7.16
CA GLN A 229 -18.44 -22.83 -6.19
C GLN A 229 -19.00 -21.47 -6.57
N THR A 230 -20.32 -21.34 -6.43
CA THR A 230 -21.00 -20.06 -6.49
C THR A 230 -20.91 -19.39 -5.12
N ILE A 231 -20.37 -18.18 -5.06
CA ILE A 231 -20.29 -17.38 -3.84
C ILE A 231 -21.01 -16.05 -4.02
N THR A 232 -21.61 -15.55 -2.95
CA THR A 232 -22.15 -14.20 -2.90
C THR A 232 -21.11 -13.28 -2.29
N VAL A 233 -20.77 -12.21 -3.00
CA VAL A 233 -19.80 -11.22 -2.56
C VAL A 233 -20.55 -9.94 -2.24
N ASN A 234 -20.37 -9.46 -1.01
CA ASN A 234 -20.90 -8.18 -0.58
C ASN A 234 -19.73 -7.19 -0.43
N VAL A 235 -19.80 -6.08 -1.17
CA VAL A 235 -18.85 -4.97 -1.10
C VAL A 235 -19.57 -3.77 -0.48
N GLY A 236 -19.07 -3.25 0.63
CA GLY A 236 -19.61 -2.04 1.26
C GLY A 236 -20.94 -2.19 2.00
N LYS A 237 -21.54 -3.39 2.08
CA LYS A 237 -22.72 -3.63 2.94
C LYS A 237 -22.27 -3.78 4.39
N ILE A 238 -22.00 -2.65 5.03
CA ILE A 238 -21.71 -2.52 6.45
C ILE A 238 -23.05 -2.29 7.15
N ASP A 239 -23.27 -2.98 8.28
CA ASP A 239 -24.56 -3.03 8.95
C ASP A 239 -25.11 -1.61 9.23
N GLY A 240 -26.30 -1.32 8.69
CA GLY A 240 -27.04 -0.07 8.94
C GLY A 240 -26.97 1.02 7.87
N MET A 241 -26.25 0.86 6.75
CA MET A 241 -26.20 1.92 5.71
C MET A 241 -26.25 1.37 4.28
N GLY A 242 -27.36 1.68 3.58
CA GLY A 242 -27.49 1.65 2.12
C GLY A 242 -27.29 0.31 1.40
N ASP A 243 -27.67 0.28 0.12
CA ASP A 243 -27.48 -0.88 -0.74
C ASP A 243 -26.00 -1.02 -1.12
N GLY A 244 -25.24 -1.75 -0.30
CA GLY A 244 -23.93 -2.27 -0.70
C GLY A 244 -24.04 -3.16 -1.95
N LEU A 245 -22.93 -3.38 -2.65
CA LEU A 245 -22.93 -4.21 -3.85
C LEU A 245 -23.01 -5.67 -3.46
N CYS A 246 -24.03 -6.36 -3.93
CA CYS A 246 -24.18 -7.80 -3.80
C CYS A 246 -24.17 -8.40 -5.19
N PHE A 247 -23.23 -9.29 -5.47
CA PHE A 247 -23.18 -10.01 -6.75
C PHE A 247 -22.71 -11.44 -6.53
N THR A 248 -23.08 -12.30 -7.48
CA THR A 248 -22.78 -13.71 -7.42
C THR A 248 -21.62 -14.05 -8.36
N LEU A 249 -20.59 -14.69 -7.83
CA LEU A 249 -19.44 -15.14 -8.60
C LEU A 249 -19.38 -16.66 -8.67
N ARG A 250 -19.06 -17.20 -9.83
CA ARG A 250 -18.54 -18.57 -9.95
C ARG A 250 -17.03 -18.55 -9.80
N VAL A 251 -16.53 -19.23 -8.77
CA VAL A 251 -15.12 -19.26 -8.38
C VAL A 251 -14.26 -19.98 -9.43
N ARG A 252 -13.26 -19.26 -9.94
CA ARG A 252 -12.14 -19.78 -10.74
C ARG A 252 -10.84 -19.60 -9.96
N TRP A 253 -10.08 -20.67 -9.80
CA TRP A 253 -8.76 -20.56 -9.17
C TRP A 253 -7.77 -20.03 -10.19
N LEU A 254 -7.15 -18.89 -9.90
CA LEU A 254 -6.22 -18.26 -10.82
C LEU A 254 -4.79 -18.72 -10.55
N HIS A 255 -4.30 -18.55 -9.32
CA HIS A 255 -2.93 -18.91 -8.94
C HIS A 255 -2.77 -18.98 -7.41
N ARG A 256 -1.74 -19.69 -6.94
CA ARG A 256 -1.25 -19.64 -5.55
C ARG A 256 0.09 -18.91 -5.52
N GLU A 257 0.18 -17.80 -4.80
CA GLU A 257 1.45 -17.12 -4.52
C GLU A 257 1.67 -17.13 -2.99
N GLY A 258 2.61 -17.96 -2.54
CA GLY A 258 2.93 -18.13 -1.12
C GLY A 258 1.75 -18.66 -0.28
N LEU A 259 1.35 -17.88 0.72
CA LEU A 259 0.24 -18.16 1.64
C LEU A 259 -1.13 -17.74 1.09
N PHE A 260 -1.17 -17.00 -0.03
CA PHE A 260 -2.40 -16.44 -0.56
C PHE A 260 -2.95 -17.24 -1.72
N TRP A 261 -4.27 -17.23 -1.82
CA TRP A 261 -5.00 -17.79 -2.93
C TRP A 261 -5.67 -16.67 -3.70
N GLN A 262 -5.22 -16.48 -4.94
CA GLN A 262 -5.89 -15.56 -5.85
C GLN A 262 -7.10 -16.28 -6.45
N ILE A 263 -8.28 -15.80 -6.09
CA ILE A 263 -9.54 -16.31 -6.59
C ILE A 263 -10.05 -15.34 -7.66
N GLY A 264 -10.17 -15.83 -8.88
CA GLY A 264 -10.97 -15.18 -9.91
C GLY A 264 -12.43 -15.58 -9.74
N GLY A 265 -13.36 -14.72 -10.10
CA GLY A 265 -14.76 -15.04 -10.19
C GLY A 265 -15.33 -14.53 -11.49
N GLU A 266 -15.99 -15.40 -12.24
CA GLU A 266 -16.84 -14.97 -13.35
C GLU A 266 -18.21 -14.63 -12.78
N PHE A 267 -18.82 -13.52 -13.20
CA PHE A 267 -20.19 -13.23 -12.81
C PHE A 267 -21.11 -14.36 -13.25
N VAL A 268 -22.05 -14.73 -12.39
CA VAL A 268 -23.14 -15.61 -12.82
C VAL A 268 -24.05 -14.81 -13.74
N ARG A 269 -24.43 -15.41 -14.87
CA ARG A 269 -25.19 -14.78 -15.96
C ARG A 269 -26.38 -13.98 -15.42
N GLY A 270 -26.37 -12.66 -15.61
CA GLY A 270 -27.39 -11.73 -15.12
C GLY A 270 -26.89 -10.74 -14.05
N ASP A 271 -25.70 -10.96 -13.49
CA ASP A 271 -25.01 -10.08 -12.53
C ASP A 271 -23.89 -9.23 -13.19
N ASP A 272 -23.84 -9.21 -14.53
CA ASP A 272 -22.87 -8.46 -15.33
C ASP A 272 -23.13 -6.95 -15.21
N PHE A 273 -22.10 -6.14 -14.97
CA PHE A 273 -22.23 -4.68 -14.89
C PHE A 273 -21.93 -4.01 -16.23
N SER A 274 -22.74 -3.02 -16.62
CA SER A 274 -22.39 -2.09 -17.70
C SER A 274 -21.17 -1.24 -17.31
N THR A 275 -20.49 -0.65 -18.30
CA THR A 275 -19.37 0.27 -18.03
C THR A 275 -19.80 1.45 -17.17
N GLU A 276 -20.97 2.03 -17.45
CA GLU A 276 -21.55 3.14 -16.68
C GLU A 276 -21.88 2.74 -15.23
N GLN A 277 -22.40 1.53 -15.03
CA GLN A 277 -22.64 1.01 -13.67
C GLN A 277 -21.34 0.81 -12.92
N LEU A 278 -20.32 0.24 -13.57
CA LEU A 278 -19.00 0.05 -12.98
C LEU A 278 -18.35 1.39 -12.63
N GLU A 279 -18.39 2.37 -13.53
CA GLU A 279 -17.84 3.70 -13.31
C GLU A 279 -18.57 4.43 -12.17
N ALA A 280 -19.90 4.42 -12.16
CA ALA A 280 -20.68 5.00 -11.07
C ALA A 280 -20.40 4.32 -9.72
N ILE A 281 -20.13 3.02 -9.72
CA ILE A 281 -19.72 2.25 -8.53
C ILE A 281 -18.32 2.68 -8.07
N LEU A 282 -17.36 2.69 -8.98
CA LEU A 282 -15.98 3.07 -8.70
C LEU A 282 -15.90 4.51 -8.21
N ASP A 283 -16.70 5.40 -8.79
CA ASP A 283 -16.82 6.80 -8.38
C ASP A 283 -17.43 6.88 -6.97
N LYS A 284 -18.54 6.18 -6.69
CA LYS A 284 -19.11 6.14 -5.32
C LYS A 284 -18.10 5.63 -4.29
N ILE A 285 -17.32 4.60 -4.62
CA ILE A 285 -16.27 4.06 -3.75
C ILE A 285 -15.09 5.05 -3.60
N ALA A 286 -14.73 5.76 -4.67
CA ALA A 286 -13.64 6.73 -4.67
C ALA A 286 -13.99 8.05 -3.95
N PHE A 287 -15.27 8.44 -3.94
CA PHE A 287 -15.74 9.69 -3.33
C PHE A 287 -16.20 9.58 -1.88
N ASP A 288 -16.40 8.36 -1.35
CA ASP A 288 -16.55 8.15 0.10
C ASP A 288 -15.60 7.08 0.68
N PRO A 289 -14.31 7.40 0.83
CA PRO A 289 -13.31 6.52 1.43
C PRO A 289 -13.57 6.21 2.92
N THR A 290 -14.48 6.94 3.58
CA THR A 290 -14.85 6.67 4.99
C THR A 290 -15.80 5.49 5.13
N GLN A 291 -16.53 5.16 4.07
CA GLN A 291 -17.53 4.08 4.02
C GLN A 291 -16.93 2.68 3.85
N ILE A 292 -15.61 2.57 3.62
CA ILE A 292 -14.93 1.28 3.46
C ILE A 292 -13.69 1.21 4.34
N PRO A 293 -13.72 0.43 5.44
CA PRO A 293 -12.52 0.11 6.20
C PRO A 293 -11.50 -0.60 5.30
N GLY A 294 -10.35 0.04 5.07
CA GLY A 294 -9.24 -0.60 4.36
C GLY A 294 -9.14 -0.32 2.87
N LEU A 295 -9.73 0.77 2.37
CA LEU A 295 -9.52 1.18 0.98
C LEU A 295 -8.03 1.38 0.69
N VAL A 296 -7.53 0.68 -0.32
CA VAL A 296 -6.28 1.03 -0.99
C VAL A 296 -6.57 1.43 -2.42
N VAL A 297 -6.47 2.74 -2.67
CA VAL A 297 -6.61 3.28 -4.02
C VAL A 297 -5.25 3.17 -4.68
N ILE A 298 -5.17 2.39 -5.76
CA ILE A 298 -3.99 2.34 -6.61
C ILE A 298 -4.24 3.11 -7.90
N ARG A 299 -3.53 4.23 -8.09
CA ARG A 299 -3.57 5.03 -9.32
C ARG A 299 -2.24 4.90 -10.04
N GLY A 300 -2.26 4.62 -11.34
CA GLY A 300 -1.05 4.59 -12.15
C GLY A 300 -1.24 5.28 -13.50
N SER A 301 -0.14 5.82 -14.04
CA SER A 301 -0.04 6.40 -15.38
C SER A 301 1.16 5.90 -16.17
#